data_AF-A0A811TCW8-F1
#
_entry.id   AF-A0A811TCW8-F1
#
_cell.length_a   1.000
_cell.length_b   1.000
_cell.length_c   1.000
_cell.angle_alpha   90.00
_cell.angle_beta   90.00
_cell.angle_gamma   90.00
#
_symmetry.space_group_name_H-M   'P 1'
#
loop_
_entity.id
_entity.type
_entity.pdbx_description
1 polymer ?
#
loop_
_entity_poly.entity_id
_entity_poly.type
_entity_poly.pdbx_seq_one_letter_code
_entity_poly.pdbx_strand_id
1 'polypeptide(L)'
;MEKSNENENKKVICEIKCLGCGKWFESRIQFGGTKSLDTSILIGNKQQCPFCRYLTGCNKENMRFEERRSDGFVHHHEGKDTM
;
A
#
# COMPACT_ATOMS: atom_id res chain seq x y z
N MET A 1 17.40 17.01 -26.40
CA MET A 1 16.66 17.73 -25.35
C MET A 1 16.27 16.68 -24.31
N GLU A 2 17.15 16.48 -23.34
CA GLU A 2 16.99 15.51 -22.26
C GLU A 2 15.83 15.96 -21.38
N LYS A 3 14.77 15.16 -21.28
CA LYS A 3 13.70 15.41 -20.32
C LYS A 3 14.10 14.73 -19.01
N SER A 4 14.45 15.58 -18.07
CA SER A 4 14.94 15.29 -16.73
C SER A 4 14.08 14.25 -16.01
N ASN A 5 14.75 13.28 -15.39
CA ASN A 5 14.17 12.28 -14.51
C ASN A 5 13.55 12.94 -13.27
N GLU A 6 12.21 12.96 -13.19
CA GLU A 6 11.47 13.26 -11.95
C GLU A 6 11.59 12.08 -10.98
N ASN A 7 12.78 11.87 -10.41
CA ASN A 7 12.92 11.19 -9.12
C ASN A 7 12.81 12.23 -8.01
N GLU A 8 11.67 12.93 -7.96
CA GLU A 8 11.29 13.61 -6.73
C GLU A 8 10.91 12.55 -5.69
N ASN A 9 11.27 12.82 -4.45
CA ASN A 9 11.27 11.96 -3.28
C ASN A 9 9.85 11.47 -2.88
N LYS A 10 9.17 10.74 -3.77
CA LYS A 10 7.80 10.24 -3.59
C LYS A 10 7.83 9.12 -2.55
N LYS A 11 7.45 9.45 -1.32
CA LYS A 11 7.22 8.44 -0.29
C LYS A 11 5.95 7.68 -0.64
N VAL A 12 6.10 6.49 -1.20
CA VAL A 12 5.01 5.55 -1.43
C VAL A 12 4.86 4.70 -0.17
N ILE A 13 3.82 4.96 0.61
CA ILE A 13 3.53 4.19 1.83
C ILE A 13 2.50 3.13 1.48
N CYS A 14 2.82 1.87 1.74
CA CYS A 14 1.84 0.80 1.63
C CYS A 14 1.03 0.74 2.92
N GLU A 15 -0.29 0.77 2.82
CA GLU A 15 -1.21 0.62 3.94
C GLU A 15 -2.08 -0.62 3.77
N ILE A 16 -2.49 -1.19 4.89
CA ILE A 16 -3.41 -2.32 4.96
C ILE A 16 -4.58 -1.98 5.88
N LYS A 17 -5.79 -2.33 5.43
CA LYS A 17 -7.01 -2.22 6.23
C LYS A 17 -7.16 -3.48 7.09
N CYS A 18 -7.26 -3.28 8.40
CA CYS A 18 -7.57 -4.36 9.32
C CYS A 18 -8.98 -4.91 9.07
N LEU A 19 -9.10 -6.21 8.81
CA LEU A 19 -10.40 -6.87 8.64
C LEU A 19 -11.20 -7.00 9.95
N GLY A 20 -10.53 -6.88 11.11
CA GLY A 20 -11.18 -6.94 12.42
C GLY A 20 -11.75 -5.61 12.92
N CYS A 21 -11.04 -4.49 12.72
CA CYS A 21 -11.45 -3.17 13.22
C CYS A 21 -11.63 -2.08 12.16
N GLY A 22 -11.37 -2.39 10.89
CA GLY A 22 -11.53 -1.46 9.76
C GLY A 22 -10.50 -0.35 9.64
N LYS A 23 -9.58 -0.20 10.61
CA LYS A 23 -8.53 0.83 10.59
C LYS A 23 -7.44 0.51 9.57
N TRP A 24 -6.96 1.54 8.89
CA TRP A 24 -5.77 1.49 8.04
C TRP A 24 -4.50 1.67 8.87
N PHE A 25 -3.45 0.94 8.53
CA PHE A 25 -2.12 1.09 9.13
C PHE A 25 -1.03 0.77 8.10
N GLU A 26 0.18 1.28 8.33
CA GLU A 26 1.33 1.02 7.47
C GLU A 26 1.64 -0.49 7.46
N SER A 27 1.65 -1.04 6.24
CA SER A 27 2.08 -2.41 5.98
C SER A 27 3.59 -2.50 6.16
N ARG A 28 4.05 -3.59 6.78
CA ARG A 28 5.48 -3.91 6.85
C ARG A 28 5.98 -4.56 5.56
N ILE A 29 5.08 -4.88 4.64
CA ILE A 29 5.42 -5.39 3.32
C ILE A 29 5.87 -4.21 2.47
N GLN A 30 7.14 -4.24 2.05
CA GLN A 30 7.70 -3.24 1.15
C GLN A 30 7.42 -3.64 -0.30
N PHE A 31 6.95 -2.68 -1.08
CA PHE A 31 6.79 -2.81 -2.52
C PHE A 31 7.63 -1.76 -3.24
N GLY A 32 8.15 -2.10 -4.41
CA GLY A 32 8.87 -1.15 -5.27
C GLY A 32 7.97 -0.08 -5.92
N GLY A 33 6.66 -0.14 -5.68
CA GLY A 33 5.66 0.79 -6.21
C GLY A 33 4.31 0.11 -6.47
N THR A 34 3.36 0.87 -7.02
CA THR A 34 2.00 0.41 -7.33
C THR A 34 1.97 -0.81 -8.26
N LYS A 35 2.77 -0.81 -9.33
CA LYS A 35 2.89 -1.94 -10.28
C LYS A 35 3.39 -3.24 -9.62
N SER A 36 4.16 -3.13 -8.54
CA SER A 36 4.65 -4.32 -7.83
C SER A 36 3.53 -4.99 -7.04
N LEU A 37 2.55 -4.25 -6.52
CA LEU A 37 1.41 -4.85 -5.81
C LEU A 37 0.53 -5.67 -6.75
N ASP A 38 0.23 -5.14 -7.95
CA ASP A 38 -0.64 -5.80 -8.92
C ASP A 38 -0.11 -7.17 -9.33
N THR A 39 1.22 -7.29 -9.42
CA THR A 39 1.91 -8.53 -9.82
C THR A 39 2.33 -9.40 -8.64
N SER A 40 2.23 -8.91 -7.40
CA SER A 40 2.65 -9.66 -6.21
C SER A 40 1.63 -10.69 -5.78
N ILE A 41 2.13 -11.87 -5.40
CA ILE A 41 1.34 -12.90 -4.72
C ILE A 41 1.35 -12.60 -3.22
N LEU A 42 0.21 -12.22 -2.66
CA LEU A 42 0.08 -11.89 -1.24
C LEU A 42 -0.49 -13.03 -0.39
N ILE A 43 -0.89 -14.12 -1.04
CA ILE A 43 -1.56 -15.27 -0.42
C ILE A 43 -0.74 -15.78 0.78
N GLY A 44 -1.41 -15.95 1.90
CA GLY A 44 -0.82 -16.47 3.14
C GLY A 44 -0.13 -15.42 4.01
N ASN A 45 0.12 -14.21 3.50
CA ASN A 45 0.66 -13.13 4.33
C ASN A 45 -0.39 -12.60 5.30
N LYS A 46 0.02 -12.38 6.54
CA LYS A 46 -0.80 -11.77 7.59
C LYS A 46 0.01 -10.76 8.38
N GLN A 47 -0.64 -9.71 8.85
CA GLN A 47 -0.02 -8.71 9.72
C GLN A 47 -0.89 -8.47 10.95
N GLN A 48 -0.26 -8.34 12.12
CA GLN A 48 -0.98 -8.01 13.34
C GLN A 48 -1.36 -6.53 13.32
N CYS A 49 -2.64 -6.24 13.52
CA CYS A 49 -3.14 -4.87 13.63
C CYS A 49 -2.61 -4.20 14.90
N PRO A 50 -1.97 -3.02 14.82
CA PRO A 50 -1.47 -2.32 16.00
C PRO A 50 -2.58 -1.78 16.90
N PHE A 51 -3.82 -1.64 16.38
CA PHE A 51 -4.93 -1.06 17.13
C PHE A 51 -5.76 -2.08 17.91
N CYS A 52 -6.07 -3.23 17.30
CA CYS A 52 -6.94 -4.25 17.92
C CYS A 52 -6.26 -5.61 18.10
N ARG A 53 -4.98 -5.74 17.73
CA ARG A 53 -4.18 -6.98 17.79
C ARG A 53 -4.69 -8.16 16.94
N TYR A 54 -5.75 -7.95 16.15
CA TYR A 54 -6.26 -8.93 15.20
C TYR A 54 -5.22 -9.23 14.10
N LEU A 55 -5.05 -10.50 13.76
CA LEU A 55 -4.15 -10.95 12.71
C LEU A 55 -4.87 -10.88 11.36
N THR A 56 -4.71 -9.76 10.65
CA THR A 56 -5.38 -9.51 9.37
C THR A 56 -4.64 -10.16 8.22
N GLY A 57 -5.36 -10.76 7.26
CA GLY A 57 -4.77 -11.18 5.98
C GLY A 57 -4.37 -9.98 5.14
N CYS A 58 -3.26 -10.10 4.42
CA CYS A 58 -2.78 -9.12 3.46
C CYS A 58 -3.24 -9.54 2.06
N ASN A 59 -4.24 -8.85 1.51
CA ASN A 59 -4.84 -9.13 0.21
C ASN A 59 -4.89 -7.81 -0.60
N LYS A 60 -4.97 -7.86 -1.93
CA LYS A 60 -4.97 -6.63 -2.73
C LYS A 60 -6.17 -5.73 -2.41
N GLU A 61 -7.33 -6.34 -2.20
CA GLU A 61 -8.59 -5.65 -1.86
C GLU A 61 -8.56 -4.88 -0.53
N ASN A 62 -7.66 -5.23 0.39
CA ASN A 62 -7.51 -4.53 1.65
C ASN A 62 -6.15 -3.83 1.79
N MET A 63 -5.45 -3.62 0.67
CA MET A 63 -4.19 -2.90 0.63
C MET A 63 -4.25 -1.72 -0.34
N ARG A 64 -3.54 -0.65 0.01
CA ARG A 64 -3.45 0.55 -0.82
C ARG A 64 -2.07 1.20 -0.73
N PHE A 65 -1.76 2.04 -1.69
CA PHE A 65 -0.63 2.97 -1.58
C PHE A 65 -1.12 4.38 -1.33
N GLU A 66 -0.52 5.02 -0.34
CA GLU A 66 -0.55 6.47 -0.20
C GLU A 66 0.62 7.07 -0.97
N GLU A 67 0.33 7.78 -2.06
CA GLU A 67 1.29 8.66 -2.71
C GLU A 67 1.05 10.07 -2.18
N ARG A 68 2.03 10.59 -1.42
CA ARG A 68 2.02 11.98 -0.95
C ARG A 68 2.93 12.84 -1.82
N ARG A 69 2.33 13.86 -2.43
CA ARG A 69 3.04 14.87 -3.21
C ARG A 69 3.62 15.96 -2.30
N SER A 70 4.63 16.67 -2.80
CA SER A 70 5.31 17.76 -2.09
C SER A 70 4.40 18.96 -1.78
N ASP A 71 3.31 19.13 -2.54
CA ASP A 71 2.25 20.12 -2.32
C ASP A 71 1.24 19.75 -1.21
N GLY A 72 1.42 18.59 -0.57
CA GLY A 72 0.53 18.08 0.46
C GLY A 72 -0.68 17.30 -0.07
N PHE A 73 -0.82 17.16 -1.39
CA PHE A 73 -1.86 16.32 -1.97
C PHE A 73 -1.59 14.84 -1.70
N VAL A 74 -2.64 14.11 -1.33
CA VAL A 74 -2.58 12.68 -1.01
C VAL A 74 -3.46 11.92 -2.01
N HIS A 75 -2.87 10.96 -2.71
CA HIS A 75 -3.58 10.04 -3.60
C HIS A 75 -3.53 8.62 -3.03
N HIS A 76 -4.68 7.95 -2.97
CA HIS A 76 -4.76 6.54 -2.56
C HIS A 76 -5.00 5.64 -3.77
N HIS A 77 -4.11 4.68 -3.99
CA HIS A 77 -4.24 3.65 -5.02
C HIS A 77 -4.56 2.32 -4.35
N GLU A 78 -5.81 1.86 -4.44
CA GLU A 78 -6.22 0.54 -3.94
C GLU A 78 -5.80 -0.55 -4.92
N GLY A 79 -5.28 -1.67 -4.39
CA GLY A 79 -4.98 -2.85 -5.20
C GLY A 79 -6.27 -3.49 -5.70
N LYS A 80 -6.34 -3.81 -6.99
CA LYS A 80 -7.44 -4.60 -7.56
C LYS A 80 -6.88 -5.91 -8.08
N ASP A 81 -7.48 -7.03 -7.66
CA ASP A 81 -7.27 -8.28 -8.38
C ASP A 81 -8.01 -8.18 -9.72
N THR A 82 -7.25 -8.00 -10.80
CA THR A 82 -7.79 -8.21 -12.15
C THR A 82 -8.01 -9.71 -12.33
N MET A 83 -9.28 -10.14 -12.31
CA MET A 83 -9.71 -11.49 -12.69
C MET A 83 -9.34 -11.81 -14.13
#